data_AF-A0A5C6ZVH1-F1
#
_entry.id   AF-A0A5C6ZVH1-F1
#
_cell.length_a   1.000
_cell.length_b   1.000
_cell.length_c   1.000
_cell.angle_alpha   90.00
_cell.angle_beta   90.00
_cell.angle_gamma   90.00
#
_symmetry.space_group_name_H-M   'P 1'
#
loop_
_entity.id
_entity.type
_entity.pdbx_description
1 polymer ?
#
loop_
_entity_poly.entity_id
_entity_poly.type
_entity_poly.pdbx_seq_one_letter_code
_entity_poly.pdbx_strand_id
1 'polypeptide(L)'
;MKKVKFRHSTSRLLLLSVVFLLSFTNFNFAQEDQASAGDEQATEAVAAEPGSGDVANGKALFNSLCAACHKPYSKSIGPALNGVSDRRSRSWIESWIYNSAEMIASGDAQAVAIYEEYNKTAMPAFPLLTEAEIGDILAYVEQPKPTAPPALAGGGATDGGASGGGVSNNVILMILAFVLVMLLLVLFLVNKTLRNFATVSGVVLPVKEKRKPLYKSFVENQFLVLVTAIVVLLASGYMVYGFFMQVGIDQGYQPIQPIHYSHRIHAGDNQIECKYCHSSARTSKHSGIPSLNVCMNCHKSIGEVAESTATEEYSKEFYDKEIKKLYEATGWDPANQAYTGETKPVKWIRIHNLPDFAYFNHSQHVTVAGIECQKCHGPIQEMEIVYQDAPLTMGWCINCHRETNVKMAGNEYYEKIHEELSKKYGVEELTAAQLGGLECGKCHY
;
A
#
# COMPACT_ATOMS: atom_id res chain seq x y z
N MET A 1 10.30 -25.99 -14.29
CA MET A 1 9.51 -24.74 -14.44
C MET A 1 9.53 -24.31 -15.90
N LYS A 2 8.37 -24.31 -16.58
CA LYS A 2 8.26 -23.82 -17.96
C LYS A 2 8.48 -22.29 -17.94
N LYS A 3 9.61 -21.82 -18.48
CA LYS A 3 9.85 -20.39 -18.70
C LYS A 3 8.84 -19.89 -19.73
N VAL A 4 7.92 -19.03 -19.31
CA VAL A 4 7.07 -18.29 -20.23
C VAL A 4 7.97 -17.28 -20.95
N LYS A 5 8.23 -17.52 -22.23
CA LYS A 5 8.98 -16.60 -23.09
C LYS A 5 8.08 -15.41 -23.39
N PHE A 6 8.27 -14.28 -22.71
CA PHE A 6 7.78 -13.00 -23.19
C PHE A 6 8.51 -12.69 -24.51
N ARG A 7 7.84 -12.89 -25.65
CA ARG A 7 8.32 -12.42 -26.96
C ARG A 7 8.50 -10.91 -26.86
N HIS A 8 9.71 -10.45 -27.12
CA HIS A 8 10.05 -9.04 -27.32
C HIS A 8 9.06 -8.41 -28.30
N SER A 9 8.13 -7.61 -27.77
CA SER A 9 7.17 -6.84 -28.55
C SER A 9 7.72 -5.43 -28.70
N THR A 10 7.71 -4.94 -29.93
CA THR A 10 7.95 -3.56 -30.38
C THR A 10 7.31 -2.49 -29.48
N SER A 11 6.31 -2.86 -28.69
CA SER A 11 5.75 -2.11 -27.57
C SER A 11 6.77 -1.58 -26.56
N ARG A 12 7.84 -2.34 -26.19
CA ARG A 12 8.86 -1.86 -25.24
C ARG A 12 9.76 -0.76 -25.81
N LEU A 13 10.05 -0.82 -27.11
CA LEU A 13 10.78 0.23 -27.82
C LEU A 13 9.94 1.50 -27.96
N LEU A 14 8.63 1.35 -28.24
CA LEU A 14 7.69 2.47 -28.26
C LEU A 14 7.51 3.11 -26.88
N LEU A 15 7.43 2.31 -25.82
CA LEU A 15 7.37 2.79 -24.42
C LEU A 15 8.63 3.56 -24.04
N LEU A 16 9.83 3.08 -24.42
CA LEU A 16 11.08 3.79 -24.17
C LEU A 16 11.14 5.15 -24.90
N SER A 17 10.65 5.22 -26.14
CA SER A 17 10.55 6.50 -26.86
C SER A 17 9.51 7.46 -26.27
N VAL A 18 8.41 6.95 -25.70
CA VAL A 18 7.40 7.76 -25.01
C VAL A 18 7.91 8.27 -23.66
N VAL A 19 8.62 7.42 -22.89
CA VAL A 19 9.26 7.81 -21.62
C VAL A 19 10.36 8.86 -21.86
N PHE A 20 11.13 8.74 -22.95
CA PHE A 20 12.14 9.73 -23.33
C PHE A 20 11.53 11.10 -23.68
N LEU A 21 10.35 11.12 -24.32
CA LEU A 21 9.60 12.34 -24.60
C LEU A 21 8.95 12.97 -23.35
N LEU A 22 8.53 12.16 -22.39
CA LEU A 22 7.92 12.61 -21.12
C LEU A 22 8.95 13.06 -20.07
N SER A 23 10.22 12.71 -20.23
CA SER A 23 11.30 13.13 -19.32
C SER A 23 11.65 14.62 -19.44
N PHE A 24 11.11 15.34 -20.44
CA PHE A 24 11.29 16.79 -20.62
C PHE A 24 10.12 17.64 -20.11
N THR A 25 9.06 17.03 -19.58
CA THR A 25 7.90 17.76 -19.02
C THR A 25 7.99 17.81 -17.49
N ASN A 26 8.44 18.96 -16.96
CA ASN A 26 8.40 19.24 -15.52
C ASN A 26 6.95 19.58 -15.12
N PHE A 27 6.30 18.71 -14.35
CA PHE A 27 5.05 19.02 -13.64
C PHE A 27 5.39 19.52 -12.24
N ASN A 28 5.17 20.81 -12.00
CA ASN A 28 5.16 21.38 -10.65
C ASN A 28 3.76 21.15 -10.06
N PHE A 29 3.66 20.35 -9.01
CA PHE A 29 2.46 20.27 -8.17
C PHE A 29 2.62 21.28 -7.03
N ALA A 30 1.69 22.24 -6.97
CA ALA A 30 1.53 23.12 -5.81
C ALA A 30 0.61 22.43 -4.80
N GLN A 31 1.09 22.39 -3.56
CA GLN A 31 0.37 21.98 -2.35
C GLN A 31 -0.45 23.19 -1.85
N GLU A 32 -1.70 22.99 -1.48
CA GLU A 32 -2.48 23.99 -0.75
C GLU A 32 -3.24 23.37 0.43
N ASP A 33 -3.31 24.18 1.47
CA ASP A 33 -3.58 23.85 2.86
C ASP A 33 -5.06 23.59 3.18
N GLN A 34 -5.25 22.86 4.28
CA GLN A 34 -6.53 22.66 4.95
C GLN A 34 -7.09 23.96 5.53
N ALA A 35 -8.40 24.17 5.36
CA ALA A 35 -9.18 25.04 6.23
C ALA A 35 -10.54 24.39 6.54
N SER A 36 -10.92 24.53 7.81
CA SER A 36 -12.09 23.98 8.47
C SER A 36 -13.39 24.69 8.10
N ALA A 37 -14.50 23.96 8.21
CA ALA A 37 -15.78 24.52 8.62
C ALA A 37 -16.61 23.39 9.23
N GLY A 38 -16.98 23.57 10.50
CA GLY A 38 -17.97 22.73 11.16
C GLY A 38 -19.38 23.08 10.68
N ASP A 39 -20.30 22.15 10.87
CA ASP A 39 -21.69 22.49 11.13
C ASP A 39 -22.27 21.44 12.07
N GLU A 40 -22.74 21.95 13.21
CA GLU A 40 -23.64 21.28 14.13
C GLU A 40 -24.98 21.06 13.43
N GLN A 41 -25.55 19.86 13.55
CA GLN A 41 -26.99 19.71 13.40
C GLN A 41 -27.55 18.76 14.44
N ALA A 42 -28.35 19.38 15.32
CA ALA A 42 -29.13 18.79 16.38
C ALA A 42 -30.13 17.75 15.83
N THR A 43 -30.23 16.62 16.52
CA THR A 43 -31.24 15.59 16.29
C THR A 43 -32.38 15.77 17.29
N GLU A 44 -33.56 16.10 16.77
CA GLU A 44 -34.83 16.04 17.50
C GLU A 44 -35.24 14.58 17.74
N ALA A 45 -35.60 14.28 18.98
CA ALA A 45 -36.11 12.99 19.42
C ALA A 45 -37.57 12.80 18.98
N VAL A 46 -37.87 11.63 18.41
CA VAL A 46 -39.25 11.15 18.24
C VAL A 46 -39.38 9.83 18.99
N ALA A 47 -40.25 9.81 20.00
CA ALA A 47 -40.57 8.65 20.80
C ALA A 47 -41.35 7.59 20.00
N ALA A 48 -41.01 6.31 20.20
CA ALA A 48 -41.68 5.15 19.60
C ALA A 48 -42.41 4.29 20.65
N GLU A 49 -43.51 3.67 20.21
CA GLU A 49 -44.36 2.70 20.90
C GLU A 49 -43.65 1.36 21.22
N PRO A 50 -44.14 0.57 22.20
CA PRO A 50 -43.41 -0.54 22.80
C PRO A 50 -43.53 -1.83 21.98
N GLY A 51 -42.40 -2.34 21.45
CA GLY A 51 -42.36 -3.68 20.86
C GLY A 51 -41.21 -3.97 19.88
N SER A 52 -40.51 -2.97 19.38
CA SER A 52 -39.32 -3.15 18.54
C SER A 52 -38.25 -2.17 18.99
N GLY A 53 -37.16 -2.69 19.56
CA GLY A 53 -36.02 -1.87 19.97
C GLY A 53 -35.42 -1.11 18.78
N ASP A 54 -34.77 0.01 19.07
CA ASP A 54 -34.04 0.80 18.08
C ASP A 54 -32.81 0.02 17.60
N VAL A 55 -32.87 -0.46 16.36
CA VAL A 55 -31.80 -1.24 15.73
C VAL A 55 -30.51 -0.44 15.58
N ALA A 56 -30.59 0.88 15.36
CA ALA A 56 -29.42 1.73 15.20
C ALA A 56 -28.72 1.94 16.56
N ASN A 57 -29.49 2.23 17.61
CA ASN A 57 -28.99 2.31 18.98
C ASN A 57 -28.43 0.95 19.44
N GLY A 58 -29.15 -0.13 19.16
CA GLY A 58 -28.73 -1.51 19.44
C GLY A 58 -27.42 -1.90 18.77
N LYS A 59 -27.21 -1.48 17.51
CA LYS A 59 -25.95 -1.67 16.80
C LYS A 59 -24.80 -0.92 17.47
N ALA A 60 -25.02 0.32 17.90
CA ALA A 60 -23.99 1.12 18.58
C ALA A 60 -23.59 0.49 19.92
N LEU A 61 -24.58 0.11 20.73
CA LEU A 61 -24.36 -0.57 22.01
C LEU A 61 -23.67 -1.93 21.84
N PHE A 62 -24.12 -2.74 20.86
CA PHE A 62 -23.50 -4.01 20.55
C PHE A 62 -22.04 -3.85 20.13
N ASN A 63 -21.74 -2.89 19.23
CA ASN A 63 -20.38 -2.64 18.77
C ASN A 63 -19.45 -2.17 19.90
N SER A 64 -19.99 -1.43 20.87
CA SER A 64 -19.24 -0.93 22.02
C SER A 64 -18.97 -2.00 23.08
N LEU A 65 -19.97 -2.83 23.40
CA LEU A 65 -19.95 -3.67 24.61
C LEU A 65 -19.85 -5.17 24.32
N CYS A 66 -20.34 -5.64 23.16
CA CYS A 66 -20.57 -7.05 22.92
C CYS A 66 -19.76 -7.61 21.73
N ALA A 67 -19.45 -6.78 20.73
CA ALA A 67 -18.82 -7.19 19.47
C ALA A 67 -17.39 -7.75 19.63
N ALA A 68 -16.73 -7.45 20.76
CA ALA A 68 -15.44 -8.04 21.09
C ALA A 68 -15.53 -9.57 21.27
N CYS A 69 -16.66 -10.08 21.80
CA CYS A 69 -16.82 -11.49 22.13
C CYS A 69 -17.87 -12.20 21.28
N HIS A 70 -18.89 -11.49 20.82
CA HIS A 70 -20.03 -12.07 20.10
C HIS A 70 -20.09 -11.60 18.64
N LYS A 71 -20.62 -12.47 17.77
CA LYS A 71 -21.05 -12.10 16.42
C LYS A 71 -22.51 -12.52 16.24
N PRO A 72 -23.33 -11.78 15.48
CA PRO A 72 -24.72 -12.20 15.27
C PRO A 72 -24.81 -13.58 14.62
N TYR A 73 -24.03 -13.84 13.57
CA TYR A 73 -24.24 -15.03 12.71
C TYR A 73 -23.18 -16.15 12.85
N SER A 74 -22.19 -16.00 13.71
CA SER A 74 -21.12 -16.99 13.87
C SER A 74 -20.60 -17.08 15.32
N LYS A 75 -20.05 -18.24 15.69
CA LYS A 75 -19.38 -18.42 16.98
C LYS A 75 -18.05 -17.66 16.99
N SER A 76 -17.68 -17.09 18.13
CA SER A 76 -16.42 -16.39 18.38
C SER A 76 -15.93 -16.78 19.79
N ILE A 77 -15.50 -15.82 20.62
CA ILE A 77 -15.24 -16.03 22.05
C ILE A 77 -16.54 -16.49 22.77
N GLY A 78 -17.69 -15.94 22.36
CA GLY A 78 -19.01 -16.37 22.80
C GLY A 78 -19.89 -16.94 21.68
N PRO A 79 -21.09 -17.45 22.01
CA PRO A 79 -22.04 -17.99 21.04
C PRO A 79 -22.52 -16.96 20.03
N ALA A 80 -22.95 -17.46 18.86
CA ALA A 80 -23.71 -16.67 17.89
C ALA A 80 -25.02 -16.18 18.50
N LEU A 81 -25.35 -14.90 18.31
CA LEU A 81 -26.50 -14.26 18.97
C LEU A 81 -27.77 -14.19 18.14
N ASN A 82 -27.69 -14.37 16.82
CA ASN A 82 -28.89 -14.43 15.99
C ASN A 82 -29.77 -15.62 16.39
N GLY A 83 -31.08 -15.39 16.52
CA GLY A 83 -32.05 -16.35 17.04
C GLY A 83 -31.91 -16.67 18.54
N VAL A 84 -31.28 -15.79 19.34
CA VAL A 84 -31.13 -16.03 20.79
C VAL A 84 -32.48 -16.00 21.51
N SER A 85 -33.42 -15.14 21.12
CA SER A 85 -34.76 -15.11 21.73
C SER A 85 -35.63 -16.31 21.35
N ASP A 86 -35.29 -17.04 20.28
CA ASP A 86 -35.91 -18.33 19.97
C ASP A 86 -35.39 -19.43 20.89
N ARG A 87 -34.14 -19.31 21.34
CA ARG A 87 -33.46 -20.31 22.17
C ARG A 87 -33.76 -20.14 23.66
N ARG A 88 -34.03 -18.92 24.12
CA ARG A 88 -34.14 -18.58 25.56
C ARG A 88 -35.16 -17.48 25.80
N SER A 89 -35.78 -17.48 26.98
CA SER A 89 -36.74 -16.43 27.35
C SER A 89 -36.04 -15.09 27.55
N ARG A 90 -36.78 -14.00 27.27
CA ARG A 90 -36.29 -12.63 27.44
C ARG A 90 -35.74 -12.36 28.85
N SER A 91 -36.47 -12.79 29.88
CA SER A 91 -36.06 -12.67 31.29
C SER A 91 -34.76 -13.42 31.61
N TRP A 92 -34.51 -14.56 30.95
CA TRP A 92 -33.28 -15.32 31.12
C TRP A 92 -32.10 -14.58 30.47
N ILE A 93 -32.32 -14.03 29.27
CA ILE A 93 -31.31 -13.27 28.53
C ILE A 93 -30.90 -12.01 29.30
N GLU A 94 -31.86 -11.29 29.85
CA GLU A 94 -31.62 -10.11 30.70
C GLU A 94 -30.81 -10.48 31.94
N SER A 95 -31.22 -11.53 32.66
CA SER A 95 -30.48 -12.03 33.83
C SER A 95 -29.04 -12.44 33.49
N TRP A 96 -28.83 -13.03 32.31
CA TRP A 96 -27.51 -13.45 31.83
C TRP A 96 -26.60 -12.27 31.50
N ILE A 97 -27.15 -11.23 30.84
CA ILE A 97 -26.42 -10.00 30.50
C ILE A 97 -26.09 -9.22 31.77
N TYR A 98 -27.01 -9.19 32.74
CA TYR A 98 -26.78 -8.52 34.02
C TYR A 98 -25.70 -9.19 34.83
N ASN A 99 -25.77 -10.50 35.03
CA ASN A 99 -24.79 -11.22 35.83
C ASN A 99 -24.75 -12.73 35.52
N SER A 100 -24.08 -13.11 34.44
CA SER A 100 -23.87 -14.52 34.09
C SER A 100 -23.16 -15.33 35.18
N ALA A 101 -22.25 -14.71 35.95
CA ALA A 101 -21.51 -15.39 37.02
C ALA A 101 -22.42 -15.82 38.18
N GLU A 102 -23.42 -15.01 38.52
CA GLU A 102 -24.43 -15.35 39.53
C GLU A 102 -25.37 -16.46 39.06
N MET A 103 -25.72 -16.49 37.78
CA MET A 103 -26.50 -17.60 37.19
C MET A 103 -25.71 -18.92 37.22
N ILE A 104 -24.41 -18.86 36.93
CA ILE A 104 -23.52 -20.04 37.01
C ILE A 104 -23.37 -20.48 38.48
N ALA A 105 -23.17 -19.55 39.41
CA ALA A 105 -23.01 -19.84 40.83
C ALA A 105 -24.29 -20.37 41.50
N SER A 106 -25.48 -19.91 41.04
CA SER A 106 -26.77 -20.41 41.51
C SER A 106 -27.12 -21.79 40.96
N GLY A 107 -26.30 -22.33 40.04
CA GLY A 107 -26.46 -23.69 39.51
C GLY A 107 -27.50 -23.80 38.38
N ASP A 108 -27.82 -22.70 37.68
CA ASP A 108 -28.67 -22.75 36.50
C ASP A 108 -28.05 -23.69 35.44
N ALA A 109 -28.79 -24.73 35.08
CA ALA A 109 -28.28 -25.80 34.23
C ALA A 109 -27.90 -25.31 32.82
N GLN A 110 -28.59 -24.29 32.29
CA GLN A 110 -28.30 -23.73 30.97
C GLN A 110 -27.06 -22.81 31.02
N ALA A 111 -26.93 -22.02 32.09
CA ALA A 111 -25.78 -21.18 32.36
C ALA A 111 -24.49 -21.99 32.47
N VAL A 112 -24.52 -23.05 33.27
CA VAL A 112 -23.37 -23.96 33.47
C VAL A 112 -23.00 -24.67 32.17
N ALA A 113 -23.99 -25.13 31.39
CA ALA A 113 -23.73 -25.80 30.11
C ALA A 113 -23.01 -24.89 29.10
N ILE A 114 -23.42 -23.62 28.98
CA ILE A 114 -22.76 -22.64 28.10
C ILE A 114 -21.34 -22.36 28.62
N TYR A 115 -21.18 -22.19 29.93
CA TYR A 115 -19.89 -21.90 30.51
C TYR A 115 -18.87 -23.02 30.25
N GLU A 116 -19.29 -24.28 30.37
CA GLU A 116 -18.45 -25.44 30.02
C GLU A 116 -18.19 -25.54 28.49
N GLU A 117 -19.19 -25.28 27.63
CA GLU A 117 -19.03 -25.30 26.16
C GLU A 117 -18.00 -24.26 25.67
N TYR A 118 -17.96 -23.07 26.29
CA TYR A 118 -17.09 -21.96 25.88
C TYR A 118 -15.80 -21.87 26.75
N ASN A 119 -15.24 -23.02 27.11
CA ASN A 119 -13.95 -23.16 27.81
C ASN A 119 -13.86 -22.37 29.13
N LYS A 120 -14.96 -22.22 29.86
CA LYS A 120 -15.02 -21.49 31.13
C LYS A 120 -14.64 -20.02 30.99
N THR A 121 -14.84 -19.45 29.79
CA THR A 121 -14.60 -18.04 29.53
C THR A 121 -15.66 -17.20 30.25
N ALA A 122 -15.22 -16.29 31.13
CA ALA A 122 -16.13 -15.43 31.89
C ALA A 122 -16.68 -14.31 31.00
N MET A 123 -18.00 -14.15 30.98
CA MET A 123 -18.66 -13.00 30.36
C MET A 123 -18.73 -11.86 31.39
N PRO A 124 -18.28 -10.63 31.06
CA PRO A 124 -18.45 -9.47 31.94
C PRO A 124 -19.92 -9.23 32.29
N ALA A 125 -20.16 -8.73 33.51
CA ALA A 125 -21.48 -8.33 33.96
C ALA A 125 -21.80 -6.91 33.45
N PHE A 126 -23.03 -6.68 32.98
CA PHE A 126 -23.49 -5.39 32.48
C PHE A 126 -24.68 -4.85 33.30
N PRO A 127 -24.53 -4.61 34.63
CA PRO A 127 -25.61 -4.13 35.50
C PRO A 127 -26.10 -2.71 35.14
N LEU A 128 -25.35 -1.98 34.33
CA LEU A 128 -25.65 -0.61 33.94
C LEU A 128 -26.59 -0.52 32.72
N LEU A 129 -26.83 -1.62 32.00
CA LEU A 129 -27.74 -1.61 30.85
C LEU A 129 -29.19 -1.62 31.31
N THR A 130 -30.02 -0.78 30.71
CA THR A 130 -31.47 -0.80 30.95
C THR A 130 -32.15 -1.89 30.14
N GLU A 131 -33.36 -2.30 30.56
CA GLU A 131 -34.16 -3.28 29.80
C GLU A 131 -34.45 -2.83 28.36
N ALA A 132 -34.56 -1.51 28.15
CA ALA A 132 -34.73 -0.90 26.83
C ALA A 132 -33.48 -1.08 25.96
N GLU A 133 -32.29 -0.78 26.50
CA GLU A 133 -31.01 -0.95 25.79
C GLU A 133 -30.71 -2.43 25.47
N ILE A 134 -31.06 -3.35 26.37
CA ILE A 134 -30.98 -4.80 26.08
C ILE A 134 -31.95 -5.16 24.95
N GLY A 135 -33.16 -4.59 24.95
CA GLY A 135 -34.14 -4.73 23.87
C GLY A 135 -33.62 -4.24 22.52
N ASP A 136 -32.93 -3.11 22.49
CA ASP A 136 -32.30 -2.55 21.29
C ASP A 136 -31.18 -3.46 20.75
N ILE A 137 -30.31 -3.96 21.65
CA ILE A 137 -29.25 -4.92 21.28
C ILE A 137 -29.87 -6.20 20.69
N LEU A 138 -30.94 -6.71 21.29
CA LEU A 138 -31.65 -7.90 20.78
C LEU A 138 -32.27 -7.64 19.39
N ALA A 139 -32.90 -6.48 19.20
CA ALA A 139 -33.47 -6.08 17.91
C ALA A 139 -32.40 -6.01 16.79
N TYR A 140 -31.16 -5.66 17.14
CA TYR A 140 -30.03 -5.66 16.19
C TYR A 140 -29.51 -7.07 15.87
N VAL A 141 -29.26 -7.93 16.86
CA VAL A 141 -28.67 -9.26 16.62
C VAL A 141 -29.64 -10.24 15.96
N GLU A 142 -30.95 -9.99 16.06
CA GLU A 142 -32.01 -10.79 15.44
C GLU A 142 -32.30 -10.42 13.99
N GLN A 143 -31.70 -9.35 13.48
CA GLN A 143 -31.82 -9.01 12.06
C GLN A 143 -31.46 -10.22 11.20
N PRO A 144 -32.20 -10.50 10.12
CA PRO A 144 -31.83 -11.56 9.18
C PRO A 144 -30.47 -11.21 8.57
N LYS A 145 -29.64 -12.23 8.33
CA LYS A 145 -28.34 -12.07 7.69
C LYS A 145 -28.51 -11.23 6.41
N PRO A 146 -27.86 -10.05 6.31
CA PRO A 146 -28.01 -9.20 5.12
C PRO A 146 -27.60 -9.99 3.88
N THR A 147 -28.53 -10.19 2.95
CA THR A 147 -28.20 -10.61 1.60
C THR A 147 -27.61 -9.41 0.89
N ALA A 148 -26.35 -9.52 0.44
CA ALA A 148 -25.64 -8.46 -0.25
C ALA A 148 -26.52 -7.79 -1.32
N PRO A 149 -26.69 -6.46 -1.31
CA PRO A 149 -27.32 -5.76 -2.42
C PRO A 149 -26.51 -6.00 -3.69
N PRO A 150 -27.16 -6.25 -4.84
CA PRO A 150 -26.46 -6.25 -6.12
C PRO A 150 -25.84 -4.86 -6.36
N ALA A 151 -24.57 -4.85 -6.75
CA ALA A 151 -23.84 -3.63 -7.10
C ALA A 151 -24.63 -2.80 -8.12
N LEU A 152 -24.97 -1.56 -7.74
CA LEU A 152 -25.51 -0.59 -8.67
C LEU A 152 -24.40 -0.15 -9.63
N ALA A 153 -24.56 -0.57 -10.89
CA ALA A 153 -23.83 -0.03 -12.01
C ALA A 153 -24.32 1.38 -12.36
N GLY A 154 -23.37 2.28 -12.63
CA GLY A 154 -23.56 3.38 -13.58
C GLY A 154 -23.88 4.74 -12.99
N GLY A 155 -22.89 5.63 -12.98
CA GLY A 155 -23.07 7.06 -12.81
C GLY A 155 -21.87 7.80 -13.38
N GLY A 156 -21.77 7.88 -14.71
CA GLY A 156 -20.77 8.72 -15.38
C GLY A 156 -21.02 10.19 -15.02
N ALA A 157 -20.09 10.78 -14.28
CA ALA A 157 -20.09 12.21 -14.01
C ALA A 157 -19.44 12.94 -15.18
N THR A 158 -20.28 13.67 -15.90
CA THR A 158 -19.92 14.74 -16.82
C THR A 158 -19.20 15.86 -16.07
N ASP A 159 -18.00 16.20 -16.53
CA ASP A 159 -17.24 17.32 -16.01
C ASP A 159 -17.81 18.63 -16.57
N GLY A 160 -18.50 19.38 -15.70
CA GLY A 160 -19.06 20.69 -15.96
C GLY A 160 -18.59 21.65 -14.89
N GLY A 161 -17.47 22.34 -15.15
CA GLY A 161 -16.90 23.33 -14.24
C GLY A 161 -16.30 24.49 -15.01
N ALA A 162 -17.15 25.46 -15.37
CA ALA A 162 -16.73 26.75 -15.89
C ALA A 162 -17.05 27.84 -14.86
N SER A 163 -16.00 28.40 -14.23
CA SER A 163 -15.71 29.85 -14.17
C SER A 163 -14.73 30.18 -13.07
N GLY A 164 -13.66 30.88 -13.46
CA GLY A 164 -12.64 31.45 -12.58
C GLY A 164 -11.60 32.18 -13.44
N GLY A 165 -11.89 33.43 -13.80
CA GLY A 165 -11.20 34.22 -14.83
C GLY A 165 -9.69 34.34 -14.67
N GLY A 166 -8.97 33.53 -15.44
CA GLY A 166 -7.57 33.68 -15.77
C GLY A 166 -7.33 32.95 -17.08
N VAL A 167 -6.91 33.64 -18.14
CA VAL A 167 -6.64 33.00 -19.44
C VAL A 167 -5.48 32.02 -19.24
N SER A 168 -5.78 30.72 -19.16
CA SER A 168 -4.76 29.69 -18.95
C SER A 168 -3.75 29.71 -20.11
N ASN A 169 -2.48 29.40 -19.83
CA ASN A 169 -1.42 29.36 -20.85
C ASN A 169 -1.79 28.49 -22.05
N ASN A 170 -2.62 27.45 -21.88
CA ASN A 170 -3.14 26.62 -22.96
C ASN A 170 -4.06 27.39 -23.92
N VAL A 171 -4.88 28.32 -23.40
CA VAL A 171 -5.73 29.20 -24.22
C VAL A 171 -4.88 30.24 -24.95
N ILE A 172 -3.86 30.81 -24.30
CA ILE A 172 -2.90 31.73 -24.95
C ILE A 172 -2.17 31.02 -26.08
N LEU A 173 -1.66 29.81 -25.87
CA LEU A 173 -0.97 29.01 -26.90
C LEU A 173 -1.91 28.64 -28.06
N MET A 174 -3.17 28.33 -27.79
CA MET A 174 -4.19 28.07 -28.83
C MET A 174 -4.47 29.31 -29.68
N ILE A 175 -4.59 30.49 -29.05
CA ILE A 175 -4.77 31.76 -29.76
C ILE A 175 -3.52 32.09 -30.59
N LEU A 176 -2.32 31.92 -30.03
CA LEU A 176 -1.06 32.21 -30.71
C LEU A 176 -0.83 31.26 -31.90
N ALA A 177 -1.14 29.98 -31.75
CA ALA A 177 -1.13 29.01 -32.85
C ALA A 177 -2.15 29.37 -33.93
N PHE A 178 -3.36 29.79 -33.56
CA PHE A 178 -4.38 30.22 -34.51
C PHE A 178 -3.94 31.48 -35.28
N VAL A 179 -3.38 32.49 -34.59
CA VAL A 179 -2.83 33.69 -35.22
C VAL A 179 -1.68 33.34 -36.17
N LEU A 180 -0.78 32.44 -35.78
CA LEU A 180 0.33 31.98 -36.63
C LEU A 180 -0.18 31.26 -37.89
N VAL A 181 -1.17 30.37 -37.74
CA VAL A 181 -1.80 29.70 -38.88
C VAL A 181 -2.49 30.70 -39.80
N MET A 182 -3.22 31.67 -39.24
CA MET A 182 -3.88 32.74 -40.02
C MET A 182 -2.85 33.59 -40.78
N LEU A 183 -1.74 33.96 -40.13
CA LEU A 183 -0.64 34.71 -40.76
C LEU A 183 0.00 33.91 -41.90
N LEU A 184 0.24 32.61 -41.70
CA LEU A 184 0.74 31.71 -42.75
C LEU A 184 -0.24 31.61 -43.93
N LEU A 185 -1.55 31.59 -43.65
CA LEU A 185 -2.60 31.55 -44.67
C LEU A 185 -2.64 32.85 -45.47
N VAL A 186 -2.56 34.01 -44.81
CA VAL A 186 -2.48 35.32 -45.45
C VAL A 186 -1.21 35.44 -46.29
N LEU A 187 -0.04 35.06 -45.74
CA LEU A 187 1.23 35.04 -46.49
C LEU A 187 1.17 34.11 -47.71
N PHE A 188 0.52 32.96 -47.58
CA PHE A 188 0.30 32.04 -48.69
C PHE A 188 -0.60 32.65 -49.75
N LEU A 189 -1.73 33.25 -49.37
CA LEU A 189 -2.65 33.94 -50.26
C LEU A 189 -1.92 35.08 -50.97
N VAL A 190 -1.26 35.99 -50.25
CA VAL A 190 -0.49 37.11 -50.80
C VAL A 190 0.59 36.63 -51.76
N ASN A 191 1.38 35.61 -51.41
CA ASN A 191 2.39 35.04 -52.30
C ASN A 191 1.76 34.42 -53.56
N LYS A 192 0.61 33.75 -53.41
CA LYS A 192 -0.15 33.21 -54.55
C LYS A 192 -0.67 34.32 -55.46
N THR A 193 -1.22 35.39 -54.90
CA THR A 193 -1.74 36.53 -55.68
C THR A 193 -0.61 37.29 -56.37
N LEU A 194 0.50 37.58 -55.66
CA LEU A 194 1.69 38.23 -56.22
C LEU A 194 2.32 37.41 -57.34
N ARG A 195 2.38 36.07 -57.20
CA ARG A 195 2.85 35.18 -58.27
C ARG A 195 1.91 35.19 -59.48
N ASN A 196 0.59 35.16 -59.26
CA ASN A 196 -0.39 35.26 -60.33
C ASN A 196 -0.26 36.60 -61.09
N PHE A 197 -0.10 37.71 -60.38
CA PHE A 197 0.13 39.02 -61.02
C PHE A 197 1.46 39.06 -61.77
N ALA A 198 2.54 38.54 -61.20
CA ALA A 198 3.84 38.46 -61.88
C ALA A 198 3.77 37.64 -63.19
N THR A 199 3.00 36.54 -63.22
CA THR A 199 2.78 35.76 -64.45
C THR A 199 1.93 36.47 -65.50
N VAL A 200 0.94 37.28 -65.10
CA VAL A 200 0.10 38.05 -66.03
C VAL A 200 0.85 39.28 -66.58
N SER A 201 1.76 39.87 -65.80
CA SER A 201 2.58 41.01 -66.20
C SER A 201 3.86 40.65 -66.96
N GLY A 202 4.04 39.39 -67.36
CA GLY A 202 5.19 38.95 -68.17
C GLY A 202 6.54 38.95 -67.46
N VAL A 203 6.56 38.99 -66.12
CA VAL A 203 7.79 38.98 -65.32
C VAL A 203 8.25 37.53 -65.15
N VAL A 204 9.46 37.21 -65.61
CA VAL A 204 10.06 35.88 -65.46
C VAL A 204 10.35 35.63 -63.98
N LEU A 205 9.49 34.85 -63.31
CA LEU A 205 9.73 34.39 -61.95
C LEU A 205 10.95 33.45 -61.95
N PRO A 206 11.92 33.62 -61.03
CA PRO A 206 13.04 32.71 -60.95
C PRO A 206 12.53 31.30 -60.65
N VAL A 207 12.87 30.35 -61.52
CA VAL A 207 12.56 28.93 -61.33
C VAL A 207 13.18 28.51 -60.01
N LYS A 208 12.33 28.17 -59.04
CA LYS A 208 12.79 27.72 -57.72
C LYS A 208 13.55 26.41 -57.94
N GLU A 209 14.88 26.46 -57.89
CA GLU A 209 15.70 25.27 -58.09
C GLU A 209 15.21 24.15 -57.18
N LYS A 210 15.11 22.93 -57.72
CA LYS A 210 14.73 21.75 -56.94
C LYS A 210 15.76 21.59 -55.82
N ARG A 211 15.40 22.04 -54.61
CA ARG A 211 16.23 21.81 -53.42
C ARG A 211 16.54 20.33 -53.34
N LYS A 212 17.81 19.99 -53.13
CA LYS A 212 18.21 18.61 -52.89
C LYS A 212 17.39 18.07 -51.70
N PRO A 213 16.93 16.81 -51.76
CA PRO A 213 16.23 16.21 -50.63
C PRO A 213 17.14 16.22 -49.39
N LEU A 214 16.55 16.44 -48.21
CA LEU A 214 17.28 16.70 -46.95
C LEU A 214 18.36 15.67 -46.64
N TYR A 215 18.13 14.38 -46.92
CA TYR A 215 19.13 13.33 -46.69
C TYR A 215 20.37 13.47 -47.58
N LYS A 216 20.23 13.93 -48.83
CA LYS A 216 21.38 14.18 -49.72
C LYS A 216 22.18 15.36 -49.20
N SER A 217 21.51 16.45 -48.82
CA SER A 217 22.16 17.62 -48.22
C SER A 217 22.85 17.29 -46.89
N PHE A 218 22.31 16.33 -46.13
CA PHE A 218 22.92 15.84 -44.90
C PHE A 218 24.17 15.01 -45.17
N VAL A 219 24.11 14.03 -46.08
CA VAL A 219 25.26 13.16 -46.41
C VAL A 219 26.39 13.93 -47.09
N GLU A 220 26.06 14.92 -47.93
CA GLU A 220 27.05 15.81 -48.56
C GLU A 220 27.76 16.72 -47.53
N ASN A 221 27.15 16.98 -46.38
CA ASN A 221 27.73 17.80 -45.32
C ASN A 221 28.54 16.92 -44.34
N GLN A 222 29.83 16.77 -44.62
CA GLN A 222 30.75 15.95 -43.81
C GLN A 222 30.78 16.37 -42.32
N PHE A 223 30.62 17.66 -42.00
CA PHE A 223 30.56 18.13 -40.63
C PHE A 223 29.31 17.61 -39.91
N LEU A 224 28.13 17.70 -40.54
CA LEU A 224 26.89 17.17 -39.96
C LEU A 224 26.91 15.65 -39.82
N VAL A 225 27.47 14.93 -40.78
CA VAL A 225 27.65 13.47 -40.69
C VAL A 225 28.56 13.11 -39.52
N LEU A 226 29.69 13.80 -39.35
CA LEU A 226 30.63 13.55 -38.26
C LEU A 226 30.03 13.87 -36.89
N VAL A 227 29.37 15.03 -36.75
CA VAL A 227 28.67 15.40 -35.50
C VAL A 227 27.60 14.37 -35.18
N THR A 228 26.80 13.97 -36.15
CA THR A 228 25.74 12.97 -35.93
C THR A 228 26.32 11.61 -35.58
N ALA A 229 27.43 11.20 -36.21
CA ALA A 229 28.11 9.96 -35.87
C ALA A 229 28.64 9.97 -34.42
N ILE A 230 29.22 11.09 -33.97
CA ILE A 230 29.65 11.25 -32.57
C ILE A 230 28.46 11.18 -31.62
N VAL A 231 27.36 11.87 -31.92
CA VAL A 231 26.13 11.82 -31.12
C VAL A 231 25.58 10.40 -31.01
N VAL A 232 25.50 9.68 -32.13
CA VAL A 232 25.04 8.28 -32.15
C VAL A 232 25.98 7.39 -31.34
N LEU A 233 27.30 7.59 -31.45
CA LEU A 233 28.27 6.82 -30.68
C LEU A 233 28.11 7.07 -29.17
N LEU A 234 28.01 8.34 -28.74
CA LEU A 234 27.78 8.69 -27.33
C LEU A 234 26.44 8.17 -26.82
N ALA A 235 25.37 8.30 -27.60
CA ALA A 235 24.06 7.75 -27.25
C ALA A 235 24.10 6.22 -27.10
N SER A 236 24.80 5.54 -28.02
CA SER A 236 25.00 4.08 -27.93
C SER A 236 25.78 3.68 -26.68
N GLY A 237 26.86 4.40 -26.36
CA GLY A 237 27.65 4.19 -25.14
C GLY A 237 26.81 4.40 -23.89
N TYR A 238 26.03 5.47 -23.83
CA TYR A 238 25.12 5.77 -22.73
C TYR A 238 24.06 4.67 -22.53
N MET A 239 23.40 4.22 -23.61
CA MET A 239 22.38 3.16 -23.52
C MET A 239 22.98 1.82 -23.09
N VAL A 240 24.14 1.44 -23.64
CA VAL A 240 24.82 0.18 -23.29
C VAL A 240 25.30 0.21 -21.84
N TYR A 241 25.94 1.30 -21.42
CA TYR A 241 26.36 1.50 -20.04
C TYR A 241 25.15 1.47 -19.09
N GLY A 242 24.09 2.21 -19.41
CA GLY A 242 22.85 2.23 -18.65
C GLY A 242 22.23 0.85 -18.51
N PHE A 243 22.18 0.06 -19.59
CA PHE A 243 21.70 -1.32 -19.53
C PHE A 243 22.55 -2.21 -18.62
N PHE A 244 23.88 -2.12 -18.71
CA PHE A 244 24.77 -2.93 -17.86
C PHE A 244 24.69 -2.54 -16.39
N MET A 245 24.51 -1.26 -16.07
CA MET A 245 24.36 -0.80 -14.69
C MET A 245 23.04 -1.23 -14.04
N GLN A 246 22.09 -1.77 -14.80
CA GLN A 246 20.83 -2.32 -14.30
C GLN A 246 20.88 -3.84 -14.06
N VAL A 247 21.99 -4.51 -14.43
CA VAL A 247 22.14 -5.95 -14.22
C VAL A 247 22.29 -6.24 -12.73
N GLY A 248 21.44 -7.13 -12.19
CA GLY A 248 21.47 -7.52 -10.78
C GLY A 248 20.78 -6.52 -9.83
N ILE A 249 19.99 -5.59 -10.37
CA ILE A 249 19.12 -4.71 -9.58
C ILE A 249 17.69 -5.24 -9.68
N ASP A 250 17.14 -5.70 -8.56
CA ASP A 250 15.79 -6.29 -8.47
C ASP A 250 14.75 -5.31 -7.88
N GLN A 251 14.96 -4.00 -8.06
CA GLN A 251 13.99 -2.99 -7.61
C GLN A 251 12.63 -3.17 -8.28
N GLY A 252 11.56 -3.03 -7.51
CA GLY A 252 10.19 -3.26 -7.95
C GLY A 252 9.83 -4.74 -8.11
N TYR A 253 10.71 -5.68 -7.74
CA TYR A 253 10.37 -7.11 -7.78
C TYR A 253 9.22 -7.42 -6.81
N GLN A 254 8.10 -7.88 -7.37
CA GLN A 254 6.83 -8.09 -6.66
C GLN A 254 6.20 -9.42 -7.11
N PRO A 255 6.59 -10.56 -6.51
CA PRO A 255 6.04 -11.86 -6.87
C PRO A 255 4.67 -12.08 -6.23
N ILE A 256 3.84 -12.87 -6.91
CA ILE A 256 2.55 -13.32 -6.36
C ILE A 256 2.80 -14.32 -5.23
N GLN A 257 2.33 -14.00 -4.03
CA GLN A 257 2.47 -14.87 -2.85
C GLN A 257 1.37 -15.95 -2.81
N PRO A 258 1.57 -17.07 -2.09
CA PRO A 258 0.55 -18.12 -1.97
C PRO A 258 -0.75 -17.65 -1.27
N ILE A 259 -0.59 -16.75 -0.30
CA ILE A 259 -1.68 -16.05 0.39
C ILE A 259 -1.46 -14.56 0.12
N HIS A 260 -2.52 -13.87 -0.28
CA HIS A 260 -2.49 -12.41 -0.47
C HIS A 260 -2.48 -11.72 0.90
N TYR A 261 -1.29 -11.57 1.46
CA TYR A 261 -1.09 -10.90 2.74
C TYR A 261 -0.83 -9.41 2.52
N SER A 262 -1.71 -8.57 3.08
CA SER A 262 -1.62 -7.11 2.99
C SER A 262 -0.90 -6.52 4.20
N HIS A 263 0.26 -5.89 4.00
CA HIS A 263 0.93 -5.12 5.06
C HIS A 263 0.19 -3.80 5.32
N ARG A 264 -0.50 -3.25 4.32
CA ARG A 264 -1.36 -2.08 4.45
C ARG A 264 -2.41 -2.26 5.56
N ILE A 265 -3.13 -3.39 5.56
CA ILE A 265 -4.15 -3.63 6.59
C ILE A 265 -3.52 -3.81 7.98
N HIS A 266 -2.43 -4.59 8.07
CA HIS A 266 -1.87 -4.96 9.38
C HIS A 266 -1.03 -3.84 10.00
N ALA A 267 -0.07 -3.30 9.26
CA ALA A 267 0.84 -2.27 9.75
C ALA A 267 0.33 -0.84 9.50
N GLY A 268 -0.47 -0.62 8.45
CA GLY A 268 -1.08 0.67 8.13
C GLY A 268 -2.38 0.88 8.92
N ASP A 269 -3.46 0.21 8.54
CA ASP A 269 -4.78 0.51 9.12
C ASP A 269 -4.84 0.15 10.61
N ASN A 270 -4.32 -1.02 10.99
CA ASN A 270 -4.33 -1.49 12.38
C ASN A 270 -3.11 -1.06 13.21
N GLN A 271 -2.13 -0.39 12.59
CA GLN A 271 -0.93 0.12 13.27
C GLN A 271 -0.18 -0.95 14.10
N ILE A 272 -0.17 -2.21 13.65
CA ILE A 272 0.56 -3.29 14.32
C ILE A 272 2.07 -3.04 14.15
N GLU A 273 2.79 -3.00 15.26
CA GLU A 273 4.23 -2.75 15.29
C GLU A 273 5.00 -3.81 14.49
N CYS A 274 5.93 -3.37 13.63
CA CYS A 274 6.66 -4.23 12.69
C CYS A 274 7.34 -5.43 13.36
N LYS A 275 7.96 -5.23 14.52
CA LYS A 275 8.71 -6.25 15.26
C LYS A 275 7.79 -7.15 16.11
N TYR A 276 6.46 -6.98 16.08
CA TYR A 276 5.52 -7.95 16.65
C TYR A 276 5.58 -9.26 15.83
N CYS A 277 5.37 -9.15 14.52
CA CYS A 277 5.49 -10.29 13.60
C CYS A 277 6.95 -10.63 13.29
N HIS A 278 7.77 -9.61 13.03
CA HIS A 278 9.19 -9.78 12.69
C HIS A 278 10.11 -9.67 13.92
N SER A 279 9.78 -10.41 14.98
CA SER A 279 10.45 -10.33 16.29
C SER A 279 11.95 -10.60 16.25
N SER A 280 12.37 -11.53 15.39
CA SER A 280 13.79 -11.90 15.21
C SER A 280 14.68 -10.76 14.70
N ALA A 281 14.11 -9.68 14.13
CA ALA A 281 14.87 -8.49 13.73
C ALA A 281 15.65 -7.87 14.90
N ARG A 282 15.17 -8.04 16.14
CA ARG A 282 15.78 -7.46 17.35
C ARG A 282 17.05 -8.20 17.81
N THR A 283 17.15 -9.49 17.51
CA THR A 283 18.15 -10.37 18.14
C THR A 283 18.97 -11.19 17.15
N SER A 284 18.42 -11.51 15.98
CA SER A 284 19.04 -12.38 14.98
C SER A 284 19.65 -11.59 13.83
N LYS A 285 20.59 -12.22 13.13
CA LYS A 285 21.10 -11.71 11.84
C LYS A 285 20.04 -11.74 10.74
N HIS A 286 19.08 -12.65 10.81
CA HIS A 286 17.99 -12.78 9.86
C HIS A 286 16.67 -12.43 10.52
N SER A 287 15.96 -11.44 9.99
CA SER A 287 14.55 -11.22 10.28
C SER A 287 13.73 -12.25 9.51
N GLY A 288 13.30 -13.31 10.20
CA GLY A 288 12.51 -14.40 9.64
C GLY A 288 11.07 -13.98 9.30
N ILE A 289 10.44 -14.75 8.42
CA ILE A 289 9.00 -14.70 8.20
C ILE A 289 8.32 -15.29 9.43
N PRO A 290 7.28 -14.65 10.00
CA PRO A 290 6.58 -15.17 11.18
C PRO A 290 6.06 -16.58 10.94
N SER A 291 6.13 -17.42 11.98
CA SER A 291 5.43 -18.70 11.98
C SER A 291 3.91 -18.48 11.95
N LEU A 292 3.16 -19.43 11.41
CA LEU A 292 1.69 -19.31 11.33
C LEU A 292 1.01 -19.23 12.70
N ASN A 293 1.69 -19.63 13.77
CA ASN A 293 1.19 -19.45 15.14
C ASN A 293 0.94 -17.98 15.47
N VAL A 294 1.80 -17.07 15.00
CA VAL A 294 1.62 -15.62 15.20
C VAL A 294 0.34 -15.15 14.52
N CYS A 295 0.07 -15.62 13.29
CA CYS A 295 -1.17 -15.31 12.58
C CYS A 295 -2.39 -15.80 13.37
N MET A 296 -2.33 -17.03 13.90
CA MET A 296 -3.46 -17.62 14.63
C MET A 296 -3.72 -17.02 16.01
N ASN A 297 -2.81 -16.20 16.56
CA ASN A 297 -3.09 -15.51 17.83
C ASN A 297 -4.28 -14.57 17.73
N CYS A 298 -4.49 -13.95 16.56
CA CYS A 298 -5.63 -13.07 16.29
C CYS A 298 -6.68 -13.74 15.40
N HIS A 299 -6.24 -14.51 14.40
CA HIS A 299 -7.15 -15.10 13.40
C HIS A 299 -7.99 -16.28 13.93
N LYS A 300 -7.86 -16.70 15.18
CA LYS A 300 -8.86 -17.59 15.82
C LYS A 300 -10.23 -16.92 15.93
N SER A 301 -10.26 -15.63 16.28
CA SER A 301 -11.48 -14.85 16.46
C SER A 301 -11.80 -13.96 15.24
N ILE A 302 -10.78 -13.63 14.44
CA ILE A 302 -10.90 -12.80 13.23
C ILE A 302 -10.93 -13.69 11.98
N GLY A 303 -12.14 -14.05 11.55
CA GLY A 303 -12.38 -14.91 10.38
C GLY A 303 -12.95 -14.22 9.14
N GLU A 304 -13.22 -12.92 9.22
CA GLU A 304 -13.66 -12.10 8.09
C GLU A 304 -13.11 -10.67 8.24
N VAL A 305 -12.98 -9.96 7.12
CA VAL A 305 -12.60 -8.53 7.12
C VAL A 305 -13.84 -7.63 7.19
N ALA A 306 -13.65 -6.36 7.58
CA ALA A 306 -14.73 -5.38 7.54
C ALA A 306 -15.09 -4.99 6.10
N GLU A 307 -16.34 -4.59 5.85
CA GLU A 307 -16.77 -4.11 4.52
C GLU A 307 -15.98 -2.88 4.07
N SER A 308 -15.62 -1.99 5.00
CA SER A 308 -14.80 -0.80 4.73
C SER A 308 -13.34 -1.10 4.37
N THR A 309 -12.87 -2.34 4.57
CA THR A 309 -11.49 -2.75 4.22
C THR A 309 -11.36 -3.13 2.75
N ALA A 310 -12.47 -3.33 2.05
CA ALA A 310 -12.47 -3.62 0.61
C ALA A 310 -11.90 -2.42 -0.18
N THR A 311 -11.16 -2.73 -1.24
CA THR A 311 -10.64 -1.74 -2.19
C THR A 311 -11.31 -1.91 -3.56
N GLU A 312 -11.07 -0.98 -4.49
CA GLU A 312 -11.56 -1.11 -5.88
C GLU A 312 -11.09 -2.42 -6.54
N GLU A 313 -9.91 -2.93 -6.15
CA GLU A 313 -9.32 -4.14 -6.70
C GLU A 313 -9.69 -5.42 -5.92
N TYR A 314 -9.90 -5.32 -4.61
CA TYR A 314 -10.07 -6.48 -3.72
C TYR A 314 -11.33 -6.35 -2.87
N SER A 315 -12.32 -7.21 -3.14
CA SER A 315 -13.58 -7.24 -2.38
C SER A 315 -13.42 -7.90 -1.00
N LYS A 316 -14.41 -7.70 -0.12
CA LYS A 316 -14.50 -8.41 1.17
C LYS A 316 -14.41 -9.92 0.98
N GLU A 317 -15.15 -10.48 0.02
CA GLU A 317 -15.19 -11.92 -0.26
C GLU A 317 -13.85 -12.46 -0.73
N PHE A 318 -13.03 -11.62 -1.38
CA PHE A 318 -11.66 -11.98 -1.75
C PHE A 318 -10.82 -12.17 -0.49
N TYR A 319 -10.76 -11.18 0.39
CA TYR A 319 -9.97 -11.29 1.63
C TYR A 319 -10.47 -12.41 2.55
N ASP A 320 -11.78 -12.59 2.67
CA ASP A 320 -12.38 -13.68 3.46
C ASP A 320 -11.95 -15.07 2.94
N LYS A 321 -11.72 -15.21 1.62
CA LYS A 321 -11.16 -16.45 1.03
C LYS A 321 -9.66 -16.61 1.34
N GLU A 322 -8.90 -15.52 1.40
CA GLU A 322 -7.48 -15.56 1.74
C GLU A 322 -7.27 -15.97 3.21
N ILE A 323 -8.12 -15.52 4.14
CA ILE A 323 -8.12 -15.98 5.53
C ILE A 323 -8.39 -17.49 5.62
N LYS A 324 -9.29 -18.03 4.78
CA LYS A 324 -9.54 -19.49 4.74
C LYS A 324 -8.31 -20.29 4.32
N LYS A 325 -7.45 -19.75 3.45
CA LYS A 325 -6.17 -20.41 3.11
C LYS A 325 -5.23 -20.52 4.31
N LEU A 326 -5.23 -19.52 5.19
CA LEU A 326 -4.49 -19.58 6.46
C LEU A 326 -5.04 -20.70 7.36
N TYR A 327 -6.37 -20.86 7.45
CA TYR A 327 -6.99 -21.95 8.20
C TYR A 327 -6.65 -23.32 7.64
N GLU A 328 -6.68 -23.49 6.31
CA GLU A 328 -6.22 -24.73 5.67
C GLU A 328 -4.75 -25.02 5.96
N ALA A 329 -3.88 -23.99 5.92
CA ALA A 329 -2.46 -24.16 6.21
C ALA A 329 -2.18 -24.55 7.67
N THR A 330 -2.96 -24.02 8.60
CA THR A 330 -2.82 -24.25 10.05
C THR A 330 -3.65 -25.42 10.58
N GLY A 331 -4.54 -25.97 9.78
CA GLY A 331 -5.50 -26.99 10.20
C GLY A 331 -6.54 -26.46 11.19
N TRP A 332 -6.92 -25.19 11.11
CA TRP A 332 -7.93 -24.60 11.98
C TRP A 332 -9.34 -24.83 11.44
N ASP A 333 -10.22 -25.44 12.24
CA ASP A 333 -11.64 -25.56 11.94
C ASP A 333 -12.44 -24.47 12.67
N PRO A 334 -12.94 -23.44 11.97
CA PRO A 334 -13.70 -22.37 12.59
C PRO A 334 -15.08 -22.83 13.11
N ALA A 335 -15.64 -23.93 12.61
CA ALA A 335 -16.95 -24.42 13.05
C ALA A 335 -16.86 -25.08 14.43
N ASN A 336 -15.80 -25.85 14.66
CA ASN A 336 -15.54 -26.56 15.92
C ASN A 336 -14.57 -25.81 16.85
N GLN A 337 -14.02 -24.66 16.42
CA GLN A 337 -13.03 -23.87 17.16
C GLN A 337 -11.84 -24.71 17.65
N ALA A 338 -11.40 -25.65 16.81
CA ALA A 338 -10.39 -26.64 17.16
C ALA A 338 -9.43 -26.88 15.99
N TYR A 339 -8.22 -27.32 16.31
CA TYR A 339 -7.25 -27.75 15.30
C TYR A 339 -7.50 -29.20 14.90
N THR A 340 -7.50 -29.47 13.60
CA THR A 340 -7.68 -30.82 13.03
C THR A 340 -6.42 -31.68 13.15
N GLY A 341 -5.25 -31.05 13.37
CA GLY A 341 -3.94 -31.71 13.38
C GLY A 341 -3.29 -31.86 12.00
N GLU A 342 -4.02 -31.56 10.92
CA GLU A 342 -3.49 -31.56 9.56
C GLU A 342 -2.94 -30.18 9.19
N THR A 343 -1.62 -30.06 9.07
CA THR A 343 -0.97 -28.77 8.76
C THR A 343 -0.20 -28.84 7.44
N LYS A 344 -0.18 -27.71 6.72
CA LYS A 344 0.57 -27.55 5.46
C LYS A 344 1.41 -26.27 5.54
N PRO A 345 2.75 -26.35 5.37
CA PRO A 345 3.58 -25.15 5.43
C PRO A 345 3.31 -24.24 4.23
N VAL A 346 3.16 -22.93 4.50
CA VAL A 346 3.03 -21.91 3.45
C VAL A 346 4.40 -21.65 2.82
N LYS A 347 4.49 -21.85 1.50
CA LYS A 347 5.73 -21.67 0.73
C LYS A 347 5.87 -20.22 0.26
N TRP A 348 6.18 -19.32 1.20
CA TRP A 348 6.42 -17.92 0.91
C TRP A 348 7.54 -17.71 -0.11
N ILE A 349 7.37 -16.72 -0.99
CA ILE A 349 8.39 -16.31 -1.95
C ILE A 349 9.17 -15.14 -1.35
N ARG A 350 10.45 -15.38 -1.04
CA ARG A 350 11.33 -14.35 -0.50
C ARG A 350 11.68 -13.31 -1.57
N ILE A 351 11.41 -12.05 -1.27
CA ILE A 351 11.67 -10.92 -2.18
C ILE A 351 13.09 -10.35 -2.04
N HIS A 352 13.55 -10.12 -0.80
CA HIS A 352 14.85 -9.53 -0.53
C HIS A 352 15.91 -10.63 -0.37
N ASN A 353 16.78 -10.76 -1.36
CA ASN A 353 17.90 -11.70 -1.32
C ASN A 353 19.22 -10.95 -1.49
N LEU A 354 20.19 -11.34 -0.67
CA LEU A 354 21.59 -10.98 -0.86
C LEU A 354 22.36 -12.28 -1.17
N PRO A 355 23.46 -12.21 -1.93
CA PRO A 355 24.34 -13.35 -2.12
C PRO A 355 24.85 -13.90 -0.78
N ASP A 356 25.14 -15.20 -0.72
CA ASP A 356 25.57 -15.90 0.49
C ASP A 356 26.94 -15.45 1.02
N PHE A 357 27.82 -14.99 0.13
CA PHE A 357 29.09 -14.35 0.49
C PHE A 357 28.93 -12.93 1.06
N ALA A 358 27.71 -12.39 1.16
CA ALA A 358 27.44 -11.14 1.83
C ALA A 358 26.80 -11.40 3.21
N TYR A 359 27.52 -11.01 4.26
CA TYR A 359 27.04 -11.08 5.62
C TYR A 359 26.27 -9.82 6.00
N PHE A 360 24.98 -9.98 6.29
CA PHE A 360 24.12 -8.92 6.80
C PHE A 360 23.46 -9.37 8.11
N ASN A 361 23.40 -8.45 9.09
CA ASN A 361 22.84 -8.72 10.41
C ASN A 361 21.77 -7.68 10.79
N HIS A 362 20.50 -8.11 10.85
CA HIS A 362 19.38 -7.23 11.20
C HIS A 362 19.51 -6.62 12.60
N SER A 363 19.90 -7.39 13.63
CA SER A 363 19.93 -6.88 15.01
C SER A 363 20.92 -5.75 15.22
N GLN A 364 22.03 -5.73 14.47
CA GLN A 364 22.98 -4.61 14.51
C GLN A 364 22.37 -3.33 13.94
N HIS A 365 21.60 -3.42 12.85
CA HIS A 365 21.01 -2.24 12.22
C HIS A 365 19.76 -1.76 12.97
N VAL A 366 18.95 -2.69 13.48
CA VAL A 366 17.68 -2.37 14.15
C VAL A 366 17.89 -2.02 15.63
N THR A 367 18.62 -2.83 16.39
CA THR A 367 18.74 -2.66 17.84
C THR A 367 19.88 -1.72 18.22
N VAL A 368 21.04 -1.84 17.58
CA VAL A 368 22.22 -1.03 17.92
C VAL A 368 22.18 0.32 17.21
N ALA A 369 22.06 0.32 15.89
CA ALA A 369 22.02 1.57 15.11
C ALA A 369 20.66 2.27 15.19
N GLY A 370 19.58 1.55 15.49
CA GLY A 370 18.23 2.12 15.59
C GLY A 370 17.76 2.72 14.26
N ILE A 371 18.02 2.01 13.16
CA ILE A 371 17.59 2.39 11.82
C ILE A 371 16.11 2.01 11.63
N GLU A 372 15.32 2.96 11.15
CA GLU A 372 13.91 2.74 10.82
C GLU A 372 13.76 1.74 9.66
N CYS A 373 12.76 0.86 9.77
CA CYS A 373 12.53 -0.23 8.80
C CYS A 373 12.32 0.32 7.39
N GLN A 374 11.60 1.45 7.30
CA GLN A 374 11.21 2.10 6.06
C GLN A 374 12.39 2.65 5.27
N LYS A 375 13.52 2.95 5.94
CA LYS A 375 14.73 3.42 5.26
C LYS A 375 15.34 2.36 4.33
N CYS A 376 15.09 1.08 4.60
CA CYS A 376 15.60 -0.05 3.82
C CYS A 376 14.52 -0.77 3.01
N HIS A 377 13.30 -0.85 3.54
CA HIS A 377 12.21 -1.62 2.94
C HIS A 377 11.11 -0.76 2.29
N GLY A 378 11.25 0.56 2.31
CA GLY A 378 10.23 1.49 1.83
C GLY A 378 9.03 1.60 2.77
N PRO A 379 7.96 2.32 2.38
CA PRO A 379 6.75 2.50 3.19
C PRO A 379 5.89 1.22 3.23
N ILE A 380 6.37 0.18 3.91
CA ILE A 380 5.71 -1.14 3.99
C ILE A 380 4.26 -1.04 4.48
N GLN A 381 3.97 -0.09 5.37
CA GLN A 381 2.62 0.15 5.88
C GLN A 381 1.62 0.65 4.82
N GLU A 382 2.07 1.03 3.63
CA GLU A 382 1.23 1.43 2.50
C GLU A 382 1.15 0.32 1.43
N MET A 383 1.91 -0.77 1.59
CA MET A 383 2.03 -1.82 0.58
C MET A 383 0.93 -2.89 0.74
N GLU A 384 0.03 -2.94 -0.25
CA GLU A 384 -0.93 -4.04 -0.39
C GLU A 384 -0.24 -5.36 -0.73
N ILE A 385 0.74 -5.33 -1.64
CA ILE A 385 1.65 -6.44 -1.92
C ILE A 385 3.07 -5.91 -1.85
N VAL A 386 3.91 -6.54 -1.05
CA VAL A 386 5.30 -6.08 -0.84
C VAL A 386 6.11 -6.22 -2.12
N TYR A 387 6.82 -5.16 -2.47
CA TYR A 387 7.84 -5.14 -3.51
C TYR A 387 9.20 -4.74 -2.91
N GLN A 388 10.28 -5.01 -3.63
CA GLN A 388 11.61 -4.55 -3.24
C GLN A 388 11.78 -3.06 -3.59
N ASP A 389 11.79 -2.19 -2.59
CA ASP A 389 11.95 -0.74 -2.75
C ASP A 389 13.42 -0.34 -3.00
N ALA A 390 14.30 -0.69 -2.06
CA ALA A 390 15.73 -0.40 -2.16
C ALA A 390 16.47 -1.35 -3.13
N PRO A 391 17.54 -0.88 -3.79
CA PRO A 391 18.29 -1.70 -4.73
C PRO A 391 19.15 -2.78 -4.06
N LEU A 392 19.49 -2.59 -2.78
CA LEU A 392 20.34 -3.50 -1.98
C LEU A 392 21.69 -3.84 -2.65
N THR A 393 22.20 -2.95 -3.48
CA THR A 393 23.51 -3.09 -4.12
C THR A 393 24.62 -2.67 -3.16
N MET A 394 25.84 -3.19 -3.39
CA MET A 394 27.01 -2.84 -2.56
C MET A 394 27.23 -1.33 -2.45
N GLY A 395 27.08 -0.59 -3.55
CA GLY A 395 27.24 0.87 -3.56
C GLY A 395 26.23 1.58 -2.66
N TRP A 396 24.99 1.10 -2.63
CA TRP A 396 23.95 1.62 -1.74
C TRP A 396 24.30 1.39 -0.26
N CYS A 397 24.76 0.19 0.10
CA CYS A 397 25.23 -0.12 1.46
C CYS A 397 26.40 0.78 1.88
N ILE A 398 27.40 0.93 1.01
CA ILE A 398 28.60 1.74 1.27
C ILE A 398 28.24 3.22 1.47
N ASN A 399 27.39 3.78 0.61
CA ASN A 399 26.96 5.18 0.75
C ASN A 399 26.18 5.39 2.04
N CYS A 400 25.27 4.48 2.39
CA CYS A 400 24.57 4.53 3.66
C CYS A 400 25.54 4.52 4.85
N HIS A 401 26.58 3.68 4.82
CA HIS A 401 27.62 3.64 5.87
C HIS A 401 28.49 4.89 5.93
N ARG A 402 28.69 5.59 4.81
CA ARG A 402 29.43 6.87 4.75
C ARG A 402 28.62 8.04 5.29
N GLU A 403 27.30 8.00 5.13
CA GLU A 403 26.41 9.13 5.41
C GLU A 403 25.66 8.98 6.73
N THR A 404 25.57 7.77 7.29
CA THR A 404 24.81 7.53 8.52
C THR A 404 25.72 7.56 9.76
N ASN A 405 25.37 8.45 10.69
CA ASN A 405 26.02 8.57 11.99
C ASN A 405 25.58 7.43 12.93
N VAL A 406 26.53 6.95 13.73
CA VAL A 406 26.30 5.88 14.70
C VAL A 406 25.79 6.47 16.01
N LYS A 407 24.75 5.86 16.57
CA LYS A 407 24.22 6.22 17.89
C LYS A 407 25.22 5.79 18.97
N MET A 408 26.02 6.74 19.44
CA MET A 408 27.04 6.51 20.48
C MET A 408 26.55 6.85 21.89
N ALA A 409 25.49 7.65 22.01
CA ALA A 409 24.93 8.02 23.31
C ALA A 409 24.32 6.81 24.03
N GLY A 410 24.69 6.63 25.31
CA GLY A 410 24.15 5.57 26.17
C GLY A 410 24.77 4.18 25.97
N ASN A 411 25.89 4.08 25.26
CA ASN A 411 26.62 2.83 25.08
C ASN A 411 28.05 2.94 25.60
N GLU A 412 28.30 2.34 26.77
CA GLU A 412 29.61 2.33 27.44
C GLU A 412 30.75 1.79 26.54
N TYR A 413 30.43 0.90 25.59
CA TYR A 413 31.42 0.38 24.63
C TYR A 413 32.02 1.50 23.76
N TYR A 414 31.23 2.52 23.43
CA TYR A 414 31.67 3.59 22.53
C TYR A 414 32.31 4.76 23.26
N GLU A 415 32.27 4.88 24.58
CA GLU A 415 32.80 6.06 25.29
C GLU A 415 34.29 6.32 24.97
N LYS A 416 35.13 5.30 25.09
CA LYS A 416 36.56 5.43 24.81
C LYS A 416 36.86 5.56 23.31
N ILE A 417 36.16 4.80 22.47
CA ILE A 417 36.36 4.78 21.02
C ILE A 417 35.91 6.11 20.40
N HIS A 418 34.81 6.67 20.90
CA HIS A 418 34.28 7.97 20.50
C HIS A 418 35.29 9.07 20.79
N GLU A 419 35.84 9.14 22.01
CA GLU A 419 36.78 10.20 22.38
C GLU A 419 38.06 10.16 21.52
N GLU A 420 38.64 8.97 21.30
CA GLU A 420 39.87 8.81 20.51
C GLU A 420 39.64 9.11 19.01
N LEU A 421 38.56 8.59 18.42
CA LEU A 421 38.27 8.78 16.99
C LEU A 421 37.72 10.17 16.69
N SER A 422 36.91 10.75 17.57
CA SER A 422 36.44 12.14 17.46
C SER A 422 37.63 13.10 17.42
N LYS A 423 38.60 12.93 18.34
CA LYS A 423 39.85 13.72 18.33
C LYS A 423 40.67 13.53 17.05
N LYS A 424 40.74 12.29 16.53
CA LYS A 424 41.50 11.97 15.32
C LYS A 424 40.89 12.59 14.06
N TYR A 425 39.57 12.54 13.91
CA TYR A 425 38.87 13.00 12.72
C TYR A 425 38.33 14.43 12.84
N GLY A 426 38.35 15.02 14.03
CA GLY A 426 37.87 16.37 14.28
C GLY A 426 36.35 16.52 14.13
N VAL A 427 35.59 15.46 14.42
CA VAL A 427 34.12 15.43 14.27
C VAL A 427 33.43 15.02 15.58
N GLU A 428 32.29 15.64 15.87
CA GLU A 428 31.49 15.31 17.06
C GLU A 428 30.71 14.00 16.87
N GLU A 429 30.32 13.65 15.65
CA GLU A 429 29.63 12.39 15.34
C GLU A 429 30.46 11.54 14.37
N LEU A 430 30.44 10.23 14.58
CA LEU A 430 31.16 9.25 13.76
C LEU A 430 30.20 8.46 12.89
N THR A 431 30.59 8.26 11.64
CA THR A 431 29.86 7.42 10.68
C THR A 431 30.28 5.96 10.82
N ALA A 432 29.45 5.04 10.33
CA ALA A 432 29.81 3.63 10.28
C ALA A 432 31.11 3.40 9.48
N ALA A 433 31.35 4.21 8.45
CA ALA A 433 32.59 4.19 7.67
C ALA A 433 33.83 4.54 8.51
N GLN A 434 33.75 5.54 9.40
CA GLN A 434 34.84 5.93 10.28
C GLN A 434 35.14 4.89 11.37
N LEU A 435 34.16 4.05 11.74
CA LEU A 435 34.34 2.88 12.60
C LEU A 435 34.88 1.64 11.84
N GLY A 436 35.26 1.81 10.57
CA GLY A 436 35.80 0.74 9.74
C GLY A 436 34.72 -0.16 9.12
N GLY A 437 33.46 0.29 9.05
CA GLY A 437 32.34 -0.43 8.40
C GLY A 437 32.42 -0.53 6.87
N LEU A 438 33.60 -0.28 6.29
CA LEU A 438 33.90 -0.41 4.85
C LEU A 438 34.98 -1.45 4.56
N GLU A 439 35.45 -2.18 5.58
CA GLU A 439 36.43 -3.25 5.43
C GLU A 439 35.79 -4.50 4.80
N CYS A 440 36.50 -5.15 3.86
CA CYS A 440 35.95 -6.29 3.13
C CYS A 440 35.54 -7.46 4.03
N GLY A 441 36.38 -7.83 5.01
CA GLY A 441 36.13 -8.97 5.90
C GLY A 441 34.93 -8.78 6.84
N LYS A 442 34.51 -7.53 7.10
CA LYS A 442 33.31 -7.27 7.93
C LYS A 442 32.00 -7.56 7.20
N CYS A 443 32.02 -7.57 5.86
CA CYS A 443 30.85 -7.78 5.03
C CYS A 443 30.91 -9.09 4.23
N HIS A 444 32.10 -9.63 3.94
CA HIS A 444 32.29 -10.74 2.99
C HIS A 444 33.08 -11.94 3.52
N TYR A 445 33.36 -11.97 4.83
CA TYR A 445 34.23 -12.93 5.52
C TYR A 445 35.73 -12.71 5.26
#